data_AF-A0A7W3J8J4-F1
#
_entry.id   AF-A0A7W3J8J4-F1
#
_cell.length_a   1.000
_cell.length_b   1.000
_cell.length_c   1.000
_cell.angle_alpha   90.00
_cell.angle_beta   90.00
_cell.angle_gamma   90.00
#
_symmetry.space_group_name_H-M   'P 1'
#
loop_
_entity.id
_entity.type
_entity.pdbx_description
1 polymer ?
#
loop_
_entity_poly.entity_id
_entity_poly.type
_entity_poly.pdbx_seq_one_letter_code
_entity_poly.pdbx_strand_id
1 'polypeptide(L)'
;MSRTTRRRRGAATAAAVVLTLLLSATTVAAAASGTGDDQGPLLLTVTVPDDATEPPGEGEDNRLTNAELRWAVSVQAGSESHLAGQCNFLVAGRPGTDGNTGGGRIWTTADENLYHGRSGDVRVLRTVGRGANATQRTATFGTRCTSPDGRPVSYSAGRTTGAEVVLTGGTGTREADGSVRIKWSGSFTVVFYGGLVYWWVTDPELRLDAAGNGALTGTLGGYGTDQQDMTIWEPLPATRAQLVTFTGRKLDPASRGGHLVPDYCGERVSTGSRVPQLREDPAGSCWGAFPQSFVTFHQLVGEPEFWYSTGTRDEIKTPANVSVSFDAERSVGSAGPGGSGGNGGNGSGGGAGAGTGGGGTAAPPAAAPPPGTAPPGAAGSGGDAGAGGSARTGTDPDAPASFLPVAAATLGAAGADLIPDGLLPDGPAGRRLAVLTAVLLVAASVAILGFRQGWLVLPFRRRDS
;
A
#
# COMPACT_ATOMS: atom_id res chain seq x y z
N MET A 1 -20.93 -65.71 -40.25
CA MET A 1 -21.77 -66.67 -39.50
C MET A 1 -21.79 -66.20 -38.05
N SER A 2 -22.87 -65.86 -37.35
CA SER A 2 -24.30 -65.77 -37.64
C SER A 2 -24.93 -64.92 -36.51
N ARG A 3 -25.79 -63.94 -36.86
CA ARG A 3 -27.17 -63.72 -36.36
C ARG A 3 -27.41 -63.55 -34.84
N THR A 4 -28.34 -62.73 -34.31
CA THR A 4 -29.18 -61.56 -34.70
C THR A 4 -30.11 -61.30 -33.50
N THR A 5 -30.49 -60.03 -33.25
CA THR A 5 -31.81 -59.53 -32.71
C THR A 5 -32.27 -59.93 -31.29
N ARG A 6 -33.09 -59.21 -30.51
CA ARG A 6 -34.12 -58.13 -30.67
C ARG A 6 -34.36 -57.57 -29.24
N ARG A 7 -34.37 -56.26 -28.94
CA ARG A 7 -35.40 -55.18 -29.10
C ARG A 7 -36.57 -55.17 -28.09
N ARG A 8 -36.82 -53.95 -27.56
CA ARG A 8 -38.03 -53.34 -26.92
C ARG A 8 -38.11 -53.47 -25.38
N ARG A 9 -38.67 -52.53 -24.60
CA ARG A 9 -39.13 -51.12 -24.74
C ARG A 9 -39.48 -50.66 -23.30
N GLY A 10 -39.28 -49.38 -22.98
CA GLY A 10 -40.32 -48.59 -22.29
C GLY A 10 -40.13 -48.20 -20.81
N ALA A 11 -40.59 -46.97 -20.56
CA ALA A 11 -41.06 -46.35 -19.33
C ALA A 11 -40.06 -45.50 -18.51
N ALA A 12 -40.35 -44.20 -18.55
CA ALA A 12 -39.84 -43.13 -17.72
C ALA A 12 -40.40 -43.22 -16.29
N THR A 13 -39.70 -42.64 -15.32
CA THR A 13 -40.32 -41.91 -14.20
C THR A 13 -39.30 -40.99 -13.56
N ALA A 14 -39.70 -39.72 -13.46
CA ALA A 14 -39.04 -38.65 -12.73
C ALA A 14 -39.10 -38.91 -11.21
N ALA A 15 -38.05 -38.52 -10.49
CA ALA A 15 -38.04 -38.46 -9.03
C ALA A 15 -38.13 -36.99 -8.61
N ALA A 16 -39.20 -36.68 -7.88
CA ALA A 16 -39.43 -35.43 -7.18
C ALA A 16 -39.07 -35.59 -5.69
N VAL A 17 -38.46 -34.57 -5.11
CA VAL A 17 -38.41 -34.31 -3.65
C VAL A 17 -38.53 -32.78 -3.52
N VAL A 18 -39.74 -32.25 -3.31
CA VAL A 18 -40.35 -31.86 -2.01
C VAL A 18 -39.52 -30.84 -1.23
N LEU A 19 -39.98 -29.58 -1.26
CA LEU A 19 -39.91 -28.71 -0.09
C LEU A 19 -41.15 -27.81 -0.07
N THR A 20 -42.04 -28.11 0.87
CA THR A 20 -43.21 -27.32 1.24
C THR A 20 -42.85 -26.32 2.33
N LEU A 21 -43.27 -25.06 2.17
CA LEU A 21 -43.62 -24.19 3.29
C LEU A 21 -44.76 -23.26 2.86
N LEU A 22 -45.87 -23.41 3.58
CA LEU A 22 -47.13 -22.68 3.48
C LEU A 22 -46.99 -21.28 4.08
N LEU A 23 -47.70 -20.29 3.55
CA LEU A 23 -48.55 -19.41 4.37
C LEU A 23 -49.64 -18.71 3.51
N SER A 24 -50.83 -19.28 3.67
CA SER A 24 -52.20 -18.74 3.65
C SER A 24 -52.43 -17.24 3.41
N ALA A 25 -53.23 -16.94 2.37
CA ALA A 25 -54.34 -15.98 2.48
C ALA A 25 -55.42 -16.35 1.45
N THR A 26 -56.36 -17.17 1.87
CA THR A 26 -57.60 -17.48 1.15
C THR A 26 -58.66 -16.43 1.48
N THR A 27 -59.15 -15.72 0.47
CA THR A 27 -60.56 -15.31 0.42
C THR A 27 -61.10 -15.68 -0.95
N VAL A 28 -61.85 -16.79 -0.98
CA VAL A 28 -62.75 -17.15 -2.08
C VAL A 28 -64.09 -16.49 -1.78
N ALA A 29 -64.59 -15.67 -2.69
CA ALA A 29 -66.02 -15.43 -2.85
C ALA A 29 -66.39 -15.85 -4.27
N ALA A 30 -67.34 -16.78 -4.37
CA ALA A 30 -67.75 -17.44 -5.58
C ALA A 30 -68.85 -16.66 -6.33
N ALA A 31 -68.80 -16.83 -7.66
CA ALA A 31 -69.90 -16.88 -8.63
C ALA A 31 -70.78 -15.64 -8.85
N ALA A 32 -70.70 -15.10 -10.07
CA ALA A 32 -71.87 -14.93 -10.94
C ALA A 32 -71.42 -14.79 -12.40
N SER A 33 -71.83 -15.75 -13.23
CA SER A 33 -71.83 -15.65 -14.68
C SER A 33 -72.90 -14.62 -15.08
N GLY A 34 -72.49 -13.50 -15.64
CA GLY A 34 -73.38 -12.47 -16.16
C GLY A 34 -72.79 -11.89 -17.43
N THR A 35 -73.34 -12.27 -18.57
CA THR A 35 -73.13 -11.65 -19.88
C THR A 35 -73.58 -10.19 -19.85
N GLY A 36 -72.70 -9.25 -20.19
CA GLY A 36 -73.05 -7.85 -20.36
C GLY A 36 -71.83 -7.00 -20.73
N ASP A 37 -71.72 -6.64 -22.00
CA ASP A 37 -70.87 -5.57 -22.51
C ASP A 37 -71.18 -4.26 -21.79
N ASP A 38 -70.24 -3.78 -20.98
CA ASP A 38 -69.92 -2.36 -20.76
C ASP A 38 -68.89 -2.29 -19.62
N GLN A 39 -67.61 -2.20 -19.98
CA GLN A 39 -66.56 -1.77 -19.05
C GLN A 39 -65.87 -0.58 -19.68
N GLY A 40 -66.21 0.62 -19.19
CA GLY A 40 -65.40 1.81 -19.42
C GLY A 40 -63.95 1.58 -18.97
N PRO A 41 -63.01 2.47 -19.34
CA PRO A 41 -61.60 2.27 -19.05
C PRO A 41 -61.40 2.08 -17.55
N LEU A 42 -60.89 0.90 -17.17
CA LEU A 42 -60.47 0.60 -15.81
C LEU A 42 -59.36 1.58 -15.41
N LEU A 43 -59.70 2.59 -14.61
CA LEU A 43 -58.73 3.48 -13.99
C LEU A 43 -57.99 2.72 -12.90
N LEU A 44 -56.86 2.11 -13.27
CA LEU A 44 -55.91 1.54 -12.32
C LEU A 44 -55.20 2.71 -11.61
N THR A 45 -55.67 3.07 -10.42
CA THR A 45 -54.94 4.00 -9.55
C THR A 45 -53.80 3.22 -8.90
N VAL A 46 -52.62 3.32 -9.49
CA VAL A 46 -51.37 2.83 -8.88
C VAL A 46 -50.94 3.87 -7.86
N THR A 47 -51.20 3.62 -6.59
CA THR A 47 -50.53 4.35 -5.51
C THR A 47 -49.11 3.83 -5.44
N VAL A 48 -48.18 4.56 -6.05
CA VAL A 48 -46.74 4.41 -5.78
C VAL A 48 -46.55 4.90 -4.35
N PRO A 49 -46.06 4.07 -3.40
CA PRO A 49 -45.64 4.60 -2.11
C PRO A 49 -44.64 5.71 -2.37
N ASP A 50 -44.77 6.85 -1.69
CA ASP A 50 -43.65 7.77 -1.56
C ASP A 50 -42.57 6.99 -0.80
N ASP A 51 -41.72 6.27 -1.54
CA ASP A 51 -40.46 5.78 -1.05
C ASP A 51 -39.66 7.04 -0.76
N ALA A 52 -39.78 7.57 0.47
CA ALA A 52 -38.76 8.41 1.05
C ALA A 52 -37.53 7.51 1.08
N THR A 53 -36.75 7.53 0.00
CA THR A 53 -35.54 6.75 -0.14
C THR A 53 -34.57 7.29 0.90
N GLU A 54 -34.57 6.68 2.08
CA GLU A 54 -33.58 6.96 3.11
C GLU A 54 -32.20 6.85 2.44
N PRO A 55 -31.40 7.93 2.43
CA PRO A 55 -30.10 7.91 1.78
C PRO A 55 -29.27 6.74 2.32
N PRO A 56 -28.48 6.06 1.46
CA PRO A 56 -27.68 4.92 1.90
C PRO A 56 -26.80 5.24 3.11
N GLY A 57 -27.05 4.55 4.23
CA GLY A 57 -26.23 4.65 5.45
C GLY A 57 -26.69 5.68 6.48
N GLU A 58 -27.81 6.36 6.24
CA GLU A 58 -28.48 7.14 7.28
C GLU A 58 -29.34 6.22 8.16
N GLY A 59 -29.30 6.47 9.47
CA GLY A 59 -30.39 6.11 10.37
C GLY A 59 -31.17 7.37 10.77
N GLU A 60 -32.03 7.25 11.78
CA GLU A 60 -32.83 8.38 12.30
C GLU A 60 -31.97 9.65 12.52
N ASP A 61 -32.48 10.81 12.09
CA ASP A 61 -31.88 12.15 12.24
C ASP A 61 -30.52 12.40 11.52
N ASN A 62 -30.33 11.88 10.30
CA ASN A 62 -29.08 12.03 9.53
C ASN A 62 -27.82 11.49 10.24
N ARG A 63 -28.01 10.51 11.13
CA ARG A 63 -26.91 9.87 11.85
C ARG A 63 -26.30 8.76 11.01
N LEU A 64 -24.97 8.74 10.98
CA LEU A 64 -24.18 7.65 10.42
C LEU A 64 -23.78 6.70 11.54
N THR A 65 -23.98 5.39 11.35
CA THR A 65 -23.69 4.36 12.37
C THR A 65 -22.67 3.31 11.91
N ASN A 66 -22.42 3.21 10.60
CA ASN A 66 -21.54 2.20 10.02
C ASN A 66 -20.67 2.76 8.89
N ALA A 67 -20.22 4.01 8.99
CA ALA A 67 -19.39 4.61 7.96
C ALA A 67 -18.04 3.90 7.82
N GLU A 68 -17.44 3.97 6.64
CA GLU A 68 -16.16 3.35 6.30
C GLU A 68 -15.14 4.41 5.86
N LEU A 69 -13.92 4.29 6.36
CA LEU A 69 -12.74 5.01 5.89
C LEU A 69 -11.78 4.03 5.21
N ARG A 70 -11.35 4.33 3.97
CA ARG A 70 -10.29 3.56 3.27
C ARG A 70 -9.17 4.50 2.83
N TRP A 71 -7.92 4.14 3.14
CA TRP A 71 -6.77 5.00 2.82
C TRP A 71 -5.47 4.21 2.68
N ALA A 72 -4.72 4.46 1.61
CA ALA A 72 -3.40 3.87 1.40
C ALA A 72 -2.25 4.68 2.03
N VAL A 73 -2.55 5.80 2.68
CA VAL A 73 -1.60 6.80 3.18
C VAL A 73 -0.88 7.54 2.05
N SER A 74 -0.01 6.85 1.33
CA SER A 74 0.70 7.33 0.14
C SER A 74 1.24 6.13 -0.63
N VAL A 75 1.75 6.36 -1.84
CA VAL A 75 2.43 5.28 -2.58
C VAL A 75 3.68 4.80 -1.82
N GLN A 76 4.41 5.73 -1.19
CA GLN A 76 5.57 5.46 -0.35
C GLN A 76 5.28 4.47 0.80
N ALA A 77 4.08 4.53 1.41
CA ALA A 77 3.71 3.65 2.52
C ALA A 77 3.48 2.18 2.12
N GLY A 78 3.42 1.89 0.82
CA GLY A 78 3.27 0.54 0.26
C GLY A 78 4.32 0.21 -0.80
N SER A 79 5.46 0.91 -0.85
CA SER A 79 6.51 0.72 -1.85
C SER A 79 7.72 -0.04 -1.31
N GLU A 80 8.64 -0.33 -2.21
CA GLU A 80 10.02 -0.64 -1.83
C GLU A 80 10.61 0.48 -0.97
N SER A 81 11.34 0.10 0.07
CA SER A 81 12.01 1.04 0.96
C SER A 81 13.26 1.66 0.28
N HIS A 82 13.86 2.67 0.91
CA HIS A 82 15.21 3.12 0.54
C HIS A 82 16.28 2.16 1.05
N LEU A 83 15.98 1.36 2.08
CA LEU A 83 16.84 0.25 2.49
C LEU A 83 16.63 -0.94 1.54
N ALA A 84 17.69 -1.30 0.82
CA ALA A 84 17.65 -2.34 -0.20
C ALA A 84 17.08 -3.66 0.34
N GLY A 85 16.16 -4.26 -0.42
CA GLY A 85 15.51 -5.52 -0.07
C GLY A 85 14.41 -5.41 0.99
N GLN A 86 14.14 -4.21 1.53
CA GLN A 86 13.05 -3.97 2.47
C GLN A 86 11.87 -3.26 1.80
N CYS A 87 10.69 -3.34 2.43
CA CYS A 87 9.50 -2.63 2.00
C CYS A 87 8.90 -1.80 3.15
N ASN A 88 8.09 -0.81 2.78
CA ASN A 88 7.19 -0.13 3.71
C ASN A 88 5.82 -0.81 3.62
N PHE A 89 5.11 -0.92 4.75
CA PHE A 89 3.84 -1.63 4.81
C PHE A 89 2.91 -1.10 5.91
N LEU A 90 1.63 -1.43 5.77
CA LEU A 90 0.56 -1.09 6.71
C LEU A 90 0.26 -2.27 7.62
N VAL A 91 -0.12 -1.96 8.86
CA VAL A 91 -0.56 -2.92 9.90
C VAL A 91 -1.87 -2.44 10.49
N ALA A 92 -2.82 -3.34 10.72
CA ALA A 92 -4.03 -3.03 11.47
C ALA A 92 -3.72 -2.98 12.97
N GLY A 93 -4.21 -1.98 13.68
CA GLY A 93 -3.86 -1.77 15.08
C GLY A 93 -2.43 -1.29 15.28
N ARG A 94 -1.94 -1.42 16.53
CA ARG A 94 -0.54 -1.22 16.89
C ARG A 94 0.25 -2.52 16.70
N PRO A 95 1.58 -2.47 16.51
CA PRO A 95 2.38 -3.68 16.42
C PRO A 95 2.33 -4.49 17.71
N GLY A 96 2.23 -5.82 17.60
CA GLY A 96 2.17 -6.70 18.77
C GLY A 96 0.94 -6.41 19.63
N THR A 97 1.12 -6.40 20.96
CA THR A 97 0.02 -6.20 21.93
C THR A 97 -0.13 -4.75 22.40
N ASP A 98 0.96 -4.02 22.54
CA ASP A 98 1.00 -2.68 23.16
C ASP A 98 1.59 -1.60 22.24
N GLY A 99 2.12 -1.99 21.09
CA GLY A 99 2.83 -1.13 20.16
C GLY A 99 4.34 -1.11 20.35
N ASN A 100 4.89 -1.80 21.35
CA ASN A 100 6.33 -1.86 21.61
C ASN A 100 6.96 -3.11 21.00
N THR A 101 7.78 -2.93 19.96
CA THR A 101 8.50 -4.03 19.30
C THR A 101 9.86 -4.35 19.94
N GLY A 102 10.23 -3.64 21.00
CA GLY A 102 11.52 -3.77 21.68
C GLY A 102 12.70 -3.11 20.96
N GLY A 103 12.44 -2.28 19.93
CA GLY A 103 13.48 -1.58 19.18
C GLY A 103 13.17 -1.43 17.69
N GLY A 104 13.94 -0.56 17.03
CA GLY A 104 13.97 -0.39 15.58
C GLY A 104 14.78 -1.51 14.94
N ARG A 105 14.10 -2.48 14.32
CA ARG A 105 14.71 -3.65 13.69
C ARG A 105 13.86 -4.14 12.54
N ILE A 106 14.49 -4.81 11.58
CA ILE A 106 13.76 -5.46 10.48
C ILE A 106 12.90 -6.59 11.07
N TRP A 107 11.62 -6.61 10.71
CA TRP A 107 10.72 -7.68 11.09
C TRP A 107 10.89 -8.85 10.13
N THR A 108 11.19 -10.00 10.71
CA THR A 108 11.38 -11.29 10.03
C THR A 108 10.19 -12.20 10.29
N THR A 109 10.18 -13.40 9.72
CA THR A 109 9.13 -14.39 10.02
C THR A 109 9.03 -14.72 11.51
N ALA A 110 10.13 -14.60 12.26
CA ALA A 110 10.11 -14.77 13.72
C ALA A 110 9.29 -13.67 14.44
N ASP A 111 8.98 -12.58 13.74
CA ASP A 111 8.27 -11.40 14.25
C ASP A 111 6.85 -11.28 13.66
N GLU A 112 6.32 -12.33 13.05
CA GLU A 112 5.01 -12.28 12.40
C GLU A 112 3.88 -11.89 13.38
N ASN A 113 4.07 -12.15 14.68
CA ASN A 113 3.17 -11.75 15.75
C ASN A 113 3.08 -10.23 15.96
N LEU A 114 4.02 -9.46 15.42
CA LEU A 114 3.96 -8.00 15.41
C LEU A 114 3.00 -7.48 14.35
N TYR A 115 2.68 -8.28 13.33
CA TYR A 115 1.86 -7.89 12.20
C TYR A 115 0.43 -8.41 12.32
N HIS A 116 -0.52 -7.49 12.19
CA HIS A 116 -1.93 -7.81 12.10
C HIS A 116 -2.51 -7.35 10.77
N GLY A 117 -3.14 -8.26 10.04
CA GLY A 117 -3.99 -7.92 8.91
C GLY A 117 -5.36 -7.37 9.33
N ARG A 118 -5.76 -7.62 10.59
CA ARG A 118 -7.00 -7.14 11.21
C ARG A 118 -6.77 -6.88 12.70
N SER A 119 -7.33 -5.79 13.21
CA SER A 119 -7.39 -5.47 14.64
C SER A 119 -8.70 -4.73 14.92
N GLY A 120 -9.63 -5.38 15.64
CA GLY A 120 -11.00 -4.89 15.79
C GLY A 120 -11.69 -4.65 14.44
N ASP A 121 -12.19 -3.43 14.26
CA ASP A 121 -12.85 -2.94 13.03
C ASP A 121 -11.87 -2.39 11.99
N VAL A 122 -10.56 -2.48 12.24
CA VAL A 122 -9.51 -2.09 11.31
C VAL A 122 -9.00 -3.31 10.55
N ARG A 123 -8.90 -3.20 9.22
CA ARG A 123 -8.29 -4.19 8.33
C ARG A 123 -7.26 -3.54 7.43
N VAL A 124 -6.22 -4.29 7.06
CA VAL A 124 -5.35 -3.94 5.93
C VAL A 124 -5.78 -4.81 4.77
N LEU A 125 -6.33 -4.20 3.72
CA LEU A 125 -6.74 -4.88 2.51
C LEU A 125 -5.74 -4.61 1.39
N ARG A 126 -5.59 -5.59 0.50
CA ARG A 126 -4.73 -5.54 -0.68
C ARG A 126 -5.49 -6.05 -1.89
N THR A 127 -5.28 -5.39 -3.01
CA THR A 127 -5.68 -5.89 -4.32
C THR A 127 -4.76 -7.02 -4.76
N VAL A 128 -5.33 -8.17 -5.14
CA VAL A 128 -4.63 -9.33 -5.69
C VAL A 128 -5.20 -9.65 -7.07
N GLY A 129 -4.34 -9.84 -8.06
CA GLY A 129 -4.71 -10.01 -9.47
C GLY A 129 -4.69 -8.70 -10.25
N ARG A 130 -5.16 -8.75 -11.51
CA ARG A 130 -5.22 -7.59 -12.42
C ARG A 130 -6.55 -7.57 -13.18
N GLY A 131 -6.99 -6.38 -13.57
CA GLY A 131 -8.19 -6.18 -14.37
C GLY A 131 -9.46 -6.71 -13.66
N ALA A 132 -10.38 -7.28 -14.44
CA ALA A 132 -11.66 -7.80 -13.93
C ALA A 132 -11.52 -8.93 -12.88
N ASN A 133 -10.35 -9.58 -12.80
CA ASN A 133 -10.10 -10.66 -11.84
C ASN A 133 -9.42 -10.17 -10.56
N ALA A 134 -9.20 -8.86 -10.41
CA ALA A 134 -8.64 -8.30 -9.19
C ALA A 134 -9.62 -8.49 -8.03
N THR A 135 -9.11 -8.99 -6.90
CA THR A 135 -9.89 -9.22 -5.68
C THR A 135 -9.22 -8.60 -4.48
N GLN A 136 -10.01 -8.13 -3.52
CA GLN A 136 -9.50 -7.67 -2.24
C GLN A 136 -9.22 -8.87 -1.31
N ARG A 137 -8.07 -8.84 -0.64
CA ARG A 137 -7.65 -9.82 0.35
C ARG A 137 -7.07 -9.11 1.56
N THR A 138 -7.31 -9.65 2.74
CA THR A 138 -6.62 -9.19 3.94
C THR A 138 -5.12 -9.45 3.79
N ALA A 139 -4.31 -8.43 4.04
CA ALA A 139 -2.87 -8.55 4.02
C ALA A 139 -2.38 -9.45 5.16
N THR A 140 -1.29 -10.16 4.92
CA THR A 140 -0.61 -11.01 5.89
C THR A 140 0.85 -10.61 5.96
N PHE A 141 1.54 -11.04 7.01
CA PHE A 141 2.98 -10.79 7.11
C PHE A 141 3.72 -11.25 5.84
N GLY A 142 3.50 -12.49 5.39
CA GLY A 142 4.16 -13.02 4.19
C GLY A 142 3.83 -12.29 2.88
N THR A 143 2.74 -11.52 2.83
CA THR A 143 2.31 -10.83 1.62
C THR A 143 2.50 -9.31 1.69
N ARG A 144 2.96 -8.77 2.83
CA ARG A 144 3.13 -7.32 3.07
C ARG A 144 4.08 -6.61 2.11
N CYS A 145 5.00 -7.34 1.47
CA CYS A 145 5.97 -6.78 0.52
C CYS A 145 5.74 -7.22 -0.94
N THR A 146 4.56 -7.72 -1.30
CA THR A 146 4.26 -8.11 -2.68
C THR A 146 3.32 -7.13 -3.37
N SER A 147 3.41 -7.01 -4.69
CA SER A 147 2.45 -6.31 -5.54
C SER A 147 1.24 -7.18 -5.90
N PRO A 148 0.18 -6.63 -6.51
CA PRO A 148 -1.03 -7.39 -6.85
C PRO A 148 -0.79 -8.62 -7.74
N ASP A 149 0.29 -8.65 -8.51
CA ASP A 149 0.71 -9.81 -9.33
C ASP A 149 1.59 -10.82 -8.58
N GLY A 150 1.76 -10.66 -7.26
CA GLY A 150 2.53 -11.56 -6.39
C GLY A 150 4.04 -11.34 -6.42
N ARG A 151 4.55 -10.40 -7.23
CA ARG A 151 5.98 -10.08 -7.27
C ARG A 151 6.39 -9.21 -6.09
N PRO A 152 7.67 -9.15 -5.71
CA PRO A 152 8.14 -8.16 -4.75
C PRO A 152 7.86 -6.73 -5.24
N VAL A 153 7.51 -5.84 -4.30
CA VAL A 153 7.47 -4.41 -4.58
C VAL A 153 8.80 -3.91 -5.11
N SER A 154 8.75 -2.92 -5.99
CA SER A 154 9.92 -2.35 -6.63
C SER A 154 9.60 -0.95 -7.10
N TYR A 155 10.36 0.01 -6.61
CA TYR A 155 10.21 1.41 -6.98
C TYR A 155 10.52 1.60 -8.47
N SER A 156 11.65 1.09 -8.95
CA SER A 156 12.08 1.22 -10.35
C SER A 156 11.13 0.56 -11.36
N ALA A 157 10.39 -0.46 -10.93
CA ALA A 157 9.38 -1.12 -11.76
C ALA A 157 7.94 -0.62 -11.52
N GLY A 158 7.75 0.43 -10.70
CA GLY A 158 6.43 0.97 -10.36
C GLY A 158 5.52 -0.04 -9.63
N ARG A 159 6.09 -1.03 -8.95
CA ARG A 159 5.35 -2.08 -8.24
C ARG A 159 5.18 -1.72 -6.77
N THR A 160 3.94 -1.56 -6.35
CA THR A 160 3.54 -1.24 -4.97
C THR A 160 2.61 -2.33 -4.45
N THR A 161 2.39 -2.38 -3.14
CA THR A 161 1.52 -3.39 -2.53
C THR A 161 0.05 -3.23 -2.88
N GLY A 162 -0.36 -2.00 -3.24
CA GLY A 162 -1.77 -1.61 -3.33
C GLY A 162 -2.51 -1.80 -2.01
N ALA A 163 -1.81 -1.79 -0.88
CA ALA A 163 -2.40 -1.96 0.44
C ALA A 163 -3.08 -0.67 0.92
N GLU A 164 -4.18 -0.84 1.63
CA GLU A 164 -4.91 0.25 2.27
C GLU A 164 -5.44 -0.19 3.63
N VAL A 165 -5.52 0.75 4.56
CA VAL A 165 -6.28 0.57 5.79
C VAL A 165 -7.76 0.78 5.51
N VAL A 166 -8.59 -0.06 6.11
CA VAL A 166 -10.04 0.00 6.06
C VAL A 166 -10.57 -0.02 7.48
N LEU A 167 -11.22 1.06 7.90
CA LEU A 167 -11.87 1.19 9.20
C LEU A 167 -13.37 1.25 8.98
N THR A 168 -14.12 0.34 9.60
CA THR A 168 -15.59 0.29 9.55
C THR A 168 -16.20 0.70 10.89
N GLY A 169 -17.54 0.76 10.99
CA GLY A 169 -18.22 1.13 12.24
C GLY A 169 -18.07 2.61 12.61
N GLY A 170 -17.77 3.47 11.62
CA GLY A 170 -17.68 4.90 11.84
C GLY A 170 -19.02 5.50 12.21
N THR A 171 -19.03 6.38 13.21
CA THR A 171 -20.24 7.05 13.68
C THR A 171 -20.13 8.56 13.50
N GLY A 172 -21.24 9.22 13.20
CA GLY A 172 -21.18 10.61 12.82
C GLY A 172 -22.50 11.24 12.43
N THR A 173 -22.40 12.44 11.87
CA THR A 173 -23.51 13.12 11.23
C THR A 173 -23.09 13.59 9.85
N ARG A 174 -24.10 13.69 8.99
CA ARG A 174 -24.00 14.37 7.72
C ARG A 174 -25.20 15.29 7.58
N GLU A 175 -24.93 16.57 7.33
CA GLU A 175 -25.96 17.58 7.26
C GLU A 175 -26.43 17.77 5.81
N ALA A 176 -27.65 18.30 5.64
CA ALA A 176 -28.23 18.58 4.32
C ALA A 176 -27.42 19.60 3.50
N ASP A 177 -26.63 20.46 4.16
CA ASP A 177 -25.74 21.43 3.51
C ASP A 177 -24.43 20.81 2.98
N GLY A 178 -24.22 19.51 3.22
CA GLY A 178 -23.02 18.78 2.83
C GLY A 178 -21.91 18.74 3.88
N SER A 179 -22.11 19.36 5.05
CA SER A 179 -21.19 19.22 6.18
C SER A 179 -21.16 17.77 6.68
N VAL A 180 -19.97 17.27 7.01
CA VAL A 180 -19.77 15.88 7.44
C VAL A 180 -18.87 15.84 8.67
N ARG A 181 -19.26 15.05 9.67
CA ARG A 181 -18.39 14.70 10.81
C ARG A 181 -18.51 13.22 11.09
N ILE A 182 -17.42 12.48 10.89
CA ILE A 182 -17.39 11.02 11.11
C ILE A 182 -16.16 10.66 11.94
N LYS A 183 -16.35 9.81 12.94
CA LYS A 183 -15.29 9.26 13.79
C LYS A 183 -15.25 7.75 13.65
N TRP A 184 -14.06 7.20 13.52
CA TRP A 184 -13.81 5.76 13.59
C TRP A 184 -13.02 5.44 14.84
N SER A 185 -13.28 4.29 15.43
CA SER A 185 -12.50 3.78 16.56
C SER A 185 -11.45 2.79 16.06
N GLY A 186 -10.30 2.77 16.72
CA GLY A 186 -9.23 1.81 16.43
C GLY A 186 -7.95 2.49 15.97
N SER A 187 -6.95 1.67 15.61
CA SER A 187 -5.65 2.17 15.19
C SER A 187 -5.17 1.48 13.93
N PHE A 188 -4.26 2.12 13.21
CA PHE A 188 -3.43 1.47 12.20
C PHE A 188 -2.01 2.01 12.26
N THR A 189 -1.05 1.21 11.85
CA THR A 189 0.38 1.54 11.88
C THR A 189 0.93 1.59 10.48
N VAL A 190 1.81 2.57 10.25
CA VAL A 190 2.65 2.65 9.06
C VAL A 190 4.06 2.25 9.47
N VAL A 191 4.62 1.26 8.77
CA VAL A 191 5.94 0.70 9.06
C VAL A 191 6.85 1.00 7.89
N PHE A 192 7.94 1.70 8.18
CA PHE A 192 8.97 2.03 7.21
C PHE A 192 10.21 1.17 7.42
N TYR A 193 10.96 0.97 6.34
CA TYR A 193 12.25 0.28 6.36
C TYR A 193 12.17 -1.14 6.95
N GLY A 194 11.08 -1.86 6.66
CA GLY A 194 10.92 -3.23 7.13
C GLY A 194 10.69 -3.38 8.64
N GLY A 195 10.52 -2.29 9.40
CA GLY A 195 10.35 -2.33 10.87
C GLY A 195 11.30 -1.42 11.65
N LEU A 196 12.26 -0.77 11.00
CA LEU A 196 13.21 0.13 11.68
C LEU A 196 12.54 1.40 12.20
N VAL A 197 11.46 1.85 11.55
CA VAL A 197 10.71 3.04 11.94
C VAL A 197 9.23 2.72 11.81
N TYR A 198 8.42 3.09 12.80
CA TYR A 198 6.98 3.00 12.69
C TYR A 198 6.28 3.97 13.63
N TRP A 199 5.05 4.28 13.24
CA TRP A 199 4.13 5.15 13.96
C TRP A 199 2.70 4.73 13.61
N TRP A 200 1.75 5.10 14.46
CA TRP A 200 0.36 4.74 14.30
C TRP A 200 -0.55 5.96 14.41
N VAL A 201 -1.71 5.81 13.78
CA VAL A 201 -2.87 6.69 13.95
C VAL A 201 -3.88 5.95 14.81
N THR A 202 -4.42 6.64 15.81
CA THR A 202 -5.53 6.18 16.63
C THR A 202 -6.73 7.12 16.46
N ASP A 203 -7.92 6.54 16.36
CA ASP A 203 -9.24 7.18 16.32
C ASP A 203 -9.35 8.34 15.32
N PRO A 204 -9.27 8.04 14.01
CA PRO A 204 -9.35 9.06 12.99
C PRO A 204 -10.74 9.71 12.94
N GLU A 205 -10.76 11.00 12.62
CA GLU A 205 -11.97 11.81 12.50
C GLU A 205 -11.91 12.67 11.24
N LEU A 206 -12.90 12.51 10.37
CA LEU A 206 -13.14 13.38 9.24
C LEU A 206 -14.08 14.52 9.65
N ARG A 207 -13.70 15.75 9.33
CA ARG A 207 -14.59 16.92 9.38
C ARG A 207 -14.49 17.69 8.07
N LEU A 208 -15.64 17.95 7.46
CA LEU A 208 -15.80 18.84 6.31
C LEU A 208 -16.93 19.82 6.60
N ASP A 209 -16.72 21.10 6.28
CA ASP A 209 -17.78 22.10 6.27
C ASP A 209 -18.63 22.02 4.98
N ALA A 210 -19.71 22.80 4.92
CA ALA A 210 -20.58 22.88 3.75
C ALA A 210 -19.87 23.33 2.46
N ALA A 211 -18.73 24.02 2.57
CA ALA A 211 -17.90 24.41 1.44
C ALA A 211 -16.94 23.30 1.01
N GLY A 212 -16.82 22.22 1.79
CA GLY A 212 -15.90 21.10 1.54
C GLY A 212 -14.49 21.36 2.08
N ASN A 213 -14.32 22.29 3.00
CA ASN A 213 -13.04 22.53 3.67
C ASN A 213 -12.98 21.74 4.98
N GLY A 214 -11.80 21.20 5.29
CA GLY A 214 -11.58 20.53 6.56
C GLY A 214 -10.40 19.58 6.53
N ALA A 215 -10.48 18.52 7.33
CA ALA A 215 -9.35 17.60 7.51
C ALA A 215 -9.79 16.21 7.95
N LEU A 216 -8.96 15.21 7.60
CA LEU A 216 -8.89 13.96 8.32
C LEU A 216 -7.84 14.13 9.43
N THR A 217 -8.27 13.98 10.68
CA THR A 217 -7.42 14.11 11.86
C THR A 217 -7.29 12.76 12.56
N GLY A 218 -6.27 12.60 13.40
CA GLY A 218 -6.12 11.42 14.25
C GLY A 218 -5.11 11.69 15.36
N THR A 219 -5.00 10.76 16.30
CA THR A 219 -3.99 10.81 17.36
C THR A 219 -2.79 9.97 16.93
N LEU A 220 -1.68 10.64 16.65
CA LEU A 220 -0.41 10.02 16.30
C LEU A 220 0.30 9.51 17.55
N GLY A 221 0.92 8.34 17.43
CA GLY A 221 1.84 7.77 18.41
C GLY A 221 2.89 6.94 17.70
N GLY A 222 3.92 6.50 18.41
CA GLY A 222 5.04 5.80 17.80
C GLY A 222 6.27 5.82 18.68
N TYR A 223 7.40 5.54 18.05
CA TYR A 223 8.71 5.65 18.67
C TYR A 223 9.58 6.61 17.88
N GLY A 224 10.33 7.45 18.59
CA GLY A 224 11.38 8.26 18.02
C GLY A 224 12.62 7.39 17.79
N THR A 225 13.20 7.54 16.61
CA THR A 225 14.47 6.89 16.23
C THR A 225 15.43 7.93 15.66
N ASP A 226 16.70 7.55 15.53
CA ASP A 226 17.69 8.36 14.85
C ASP A 226 18.45 7.53 13.82
N GLN A 227 18.55 8.05 12.58
CA GLN A 227 19.23 7.35 11.50
C GLN A 227 20.74 7.20 11.75
N GLN A 228 21.34 8.10 12.52
CA GLN A 228 22.75 8.09 12.90
C GLN A 228 22.98 7.30 14.20
N ASP A 229 21.95 7.17 15.06
CA ASP A 229 21.98 6.38 16.28
C ASP A 229 20.73 5.49 16.43
N MET A 230 20.83 4.30 15.85
CA MET A 230 19.77 3.28 15.88
C MET A 230 19.55 2.66 17.28
N THR A 231 20.32 3.06 18.31
CA THR A 231 20.04 2.67 19.70
C THR A 231 18.95 3.52 20.33
N ILE A 232 18.63 4.68 19.73
CA ILE A 232 17.54 5.55 20.16
C ILE A 232 16.22 4.89 19.78
N TRP A 233 15.40 4.62 20.80
CA TRP A 233 14.09 4.01 20.65
C TRP A 233 13.18 4.43 21.80
N GLU A 234 12.54 5.59 21.66
CA GLU A 234 11.79 6.20 22.77
C GLU A 234 10.32 6.38 22.42
N PRO A 235 9.38 6.04 23.33
CA PRO A 235 7.97 6.25 23.07
C PRO A 235 7.67 7.75 22.92
N LEU A 236 6.95 8.10 21.85
CA LEU A 236 6.55 9.47 21.60
C LEU A 236 5.25 9.83 22.31
N PRO A 237 5.07 11.09 22.74
CA PRO A 237 3.81 11.53 23.29
C PRO A 237 2.69 11.44 22.24
N ALA A 238 1.52 10.98 22.68
CA ALA A 238 0.32 10.94 21.85
C ALA A 238 -0.03 12.36 21.39
N THR A 239 -0.07 12.58 20.08
CA THR A 239 -0.19 13.91 19.47
C THR A 239 -1.35 13.95 18.49
N ARG A 240 -2.37 14.77 18.74
CA ARG A 240 -3.45 14.95 17.75
C ARG A 240 -2.96 15.83 16.61
N ALA A 241 -3.12 15.35 15.38
CA ALA A 241 -2.65 16.04 14.17
C ALA A 241 -3.67 15.93 13.03
N GLN A 242 -3.59 16.87 12.09
CA GLN A 242 -4.20 16.74 10.77
C GLN A 242 -3.34 15.77 9.97
N LEU A 243 -3.93 14.66 9.52
CA LEU A 243 -3.27 13.67 8.67
C LEU A 243 -3.24 14.18 7.23
N VAL A 244 -4.37 14.70 6.76
CA VAL A 244 -4.54 15.38 5.48
C VAL A 244 -5.60 16.49 5.61
N THR A 245 -5.47 17.53 4.79
CA THR A 245 -6.44 18.63 4.66
C THR A 245 -7.17 18.56 3.33
N PHE A 246 -8.32 19.22 3.26
CA PHE A 246 -9.13 19.32 2.06
C PHE A 246 -9.61 20.75 1.88
N THR A 247 -9.51 21.27 0.66
CA THR A 247 -10.06 22.56 0.26
C THR A 247 -11.09 22.36 -0.85
N GLY A 248 -12.33 22.77 -0.60
CA GLY A 248 -13.41 22.68 -1.59
C GLY A 248 -13.75 21.25 -2.04
N ARG A 249 -13.54 20.23 -1.21
CA ARG A 249 -13.85 18.82 -1.51
C ARG A 249 -15.12 18.40 -0.79
N LYS A 250 -16.16 18.08 -1.55
CA LYS A 250 -17.47 17.72 -1.00
C LYS A 250 -17.77 16.24 -1.22
N LEU A 251 -18.52 15.66 -0.28
CA LEU A 251 -19.23 14.40 -0.48
C LEU A 251 -20.67 14.75 -0.82
N ASP A 252 -21.18 14.21 -1.92
CA ASP A 252 -22.56 14.43 -2.34
C ASP A 252 -23.52 13.85 -1.29
N PRO A 253 -24.44 14.65 -0.73
CA PRO A 253 -25.40 14.13 0.21
C PRO A 253 -26.36 13.09 -0.37
N ALA A 254 -26.63 13.10 -1.67
CA ALA A 254 -27.50 12.06 -2.24
C ALA A 254 -26.78 10.72 -2.46
N SER A 255 -25.45 10.66 -2.26
CA SER A 255 -24.65 9.47 -2.58
C SER A 255 -24.43 8.55 -1.38
N ARG A 256 -23.85 7.38 -1.65
CA ARG A 256 -23.36 6.43 -0.62
C ARG A 256 -21.98 6.79 -0.04
N GLY A 257 -21.42 7.94 -0.41
CA GLY A 257 -20.05 8.36 -0.09
C GLY A 257 -19.25 8.85 -1.31
N GLY A 258 -17.93 8.91 -1.19
CA GLY A 258 -17.07 9.38 -2.27
C GLY A 258 -15.57 9.31 -1.96
N HIS A 259 -14.78 9.87 -2.88
CA HIS A 259 -13.33 9.95 -2.76
C HIS A 259 -12.90 11.40 -2.64
N LEU A 260 -12.11 11.72 -1.62
CA LEU A 260 -11.57 13.04 -1.36
C LEU A 260 -10.11 13.07 -1.78
N VAL A 261 -9.74 14.08 -2.57
CA VAL A 261 -8.34 14.35 -2.96
C VAL A 261 -7.75 15.34 -1.94
N PRO A 262 -6.76 14.93 -1.13
CA PRO A 262 -6.09 15.80 -0.18
C PRO A 262 -5.40 17.00 -0.82
N ASP A 263 -5.24 18.06 -0.04
CA ASP A 263 -4.31 19.14 -0.38
C ASP A 263 -2.86 18.66 -0.15
N TYR A 264 -1.97 19.00 -1.08
CA TYR A 264 -0.55 18.66 -1.03
C TYR A 264 0.27 19.59 -1.92
N CYS A 265 -0.14 19.72 -3.20
CA CYS A 265 0.56 20.57 -4.15
C CYS A 265 0.60 22.02 -3.69
N GLY A 266 1.79 22.60 -3.63
CA GLY A 266 1.96 23.98 -3.17
C GLY A 266 1.95 24.16 -1.65
N GLU A 267 1.69 23.09 -0.88
CA GLU A 267 1.67 23.17 0.58
C GLU A 267 3.07 23.38 1.13
N ARG A 268 3.19 24.37 2.03
CA ARG A 268 4.46 24.78 2.62
C ARG A 268 4.55 24.30 4.05
N VAL A 269 5.73 23.83 4.42
CA VAL A 269 6.04 23.45 5.80
C VAL A 269 7.35 24.08 6.29
N SER A 270 7.42 24.29 7.60
CA SER A 270 8.66 24.58 8.31
C SER A 270 9.36 23.26 8.64
N THR A 271 10.58 23.09 8.12
CA THR A 271 11.40 21.90 8.31
C THR A 271 12.39 22.03 9.46
N GLY A 272 12.50 23.21 10.09
CA GLY A 272 13.50 23.46 11.13
C GLY A 272 14.92 23.22 10.60
N SER A 273 15.70 22.41 11.33
CA SER A 273 17.06 22.00 10.95
C SER A 273 17.13 20.78 10.03
N ARG A 274 15.98 20.21 9.63
CA ARG A 274 15.90 19.06 8.72
C ARG A 274 16.16 19.48 7.28
N VAL A 275 16.17 18.52 6.35
CA VAL A 275 16.35 18.79 4.92
C VAL A 275 15.35 19.86 4.46
N PRO A 276 15.79 20.96 3.83
CA PRO A 276 14.87 22.00 3.35
C PRO A 276 13.84 21.44 2.38
N GLN A 277 12.61 21.93 2.46
CA GLN A 277 11.59 21.62 1.46
C GLN A 277 11.99 22.23 0.11
N LEU A 278 12.15 21.37 -0.91
CA LEU A 278 12.37 21.81 -2.28
C LEU A 278 11.02 22.25 -2.87
N ARG A 279 10.97 23.45 -3.45
CA ARG A 279 9.75 24.07 -3.99
C ARG A 279 9.80 24.21 -5.50
N GLU A 280 10.20 23.11 -6.14
CA GLU A 280 10.30 22.97 -7.58
C GLU A 280 9.53 21.72 -7.98
N ASP A 281 8.64 21.84 -8.97
CA ASP A 281 7.84 20.70 -9.42
C ASP A 281 8.76 19.66 -10.08
N PRO A 282 8.86 18.43 -9.53
CA PRO A 282 9.60 17.36 -10.18
C PRO A 282 8.81 16.87 -11.41
N ALA A 283 9.49 16.23 -12.36
CA ALA A 283 8.83 15.67 -13.53
C ALA A 283 7.75 14.65 -13.12
N GLY A 284 6.49 14.94 -13.46
CA GLY A 284 5.36 14.03 -13.21
C GLY A 284 4.74 14.11 -11.82
N SER A 285 5.15 15.06 -10.97
CA SER A 285 4.49 15.37 -9.69
C SER A 285 4.54 16.87 -9.42
N CYS A 286 3.98 17.32 -8.30
CA CYS A 286 4.07 18.70 -7.84
C CYS A 286 4.97 18.76 -6.60
N TRP A 287 5.58 19.91 -6.35
CA TRP A 287 6.15 20.14 -5.02
C TRP A 287 5.02 20.31 -3.99
N GLY A 288 5.26 19.87 -2.76
CA GLY A 288 4.22 19.92 -1.74
C GLY A 288 4.64 19.37 -0.39
N ALA A 289 3.66 19.23 0.49
CA ALA A 289 3.81 18.66 1.82
C ALA A 289 2.48 18.14 2.38
N PHE A 290 2.58 17.18 3.30
CA PHE A 290 1.52 16.89 4.26
C PHE A 290 1.34 18.08 5.22
N PRO A 291 0.23 18.15 5.98
CA PRO A 291 -0.02 19.24 6.91
C PRO A 291 1.11 19.45 7.92
N GLN A 292 1.35 20.71 8.32
CA GLN A 292 2.44 21.07 9.26
C GLN A 292 2.43 20.24 10.55
N SER A 293 1.25 19.97 11.14
CA SER A 293 1.17 19.18 12.37
C SER A 293 1.68 17.75 12.18
N PHE A 294 1.46 17.18 10.99
CA PHE A 294 1.92 15.85 10.63
C PHE A 294 3.44 15.84 10.45
N VAL A 295 3.97 16.76 9.63
CA VAL A 295 5.42 16.89 9.42
C VAL A 295 6.16 17.16 10.73
N THR A 296 5.60 17.98 11.62
CA THR A 296 6.17 18.26 12.95
C THR A 296 6.25 17.01 13.81
N PHE A 297 5.20 16.16 13.82
CA PHE A 297 5.27 14.88 14.52
C PHE A 297 6.36 13.98 13.93
N HIS A 298 6.49 13.92 12.61
CA HIS A 298 7.53 13.11 11.96
C HIS A 298 8.96 13.60 12.20
N GLN A 299 9.16 14.86 12.58
CA GLN A 299 10.47 15.34 13.07
C GLN A 299 10.89 14.62 14.36
N LEU A 300 9.93 14.23 15.20
CA LEU A 300 10.13 13.44 16.42
C LEU A 300 10.32 11.95 16.10
N VAL A 301 9.57 11.43 15.12
CA VAL A 301 9.74 10.05 14.64
C VAL A 301 11.13 9.84 14.03
N GLY A 302 11.70 10.87 13.40
CA GLY A 302 13.00 10.82 12.73
C GLY A 302 12.91 10.61 11.22
N GLU A 303 11.75 10.84 10.62
CA GLU A 303 11.51 10.62 9.18
C GLU A 303 10.69 11.74 8.48
N PRO A 304 10.86 13.04 8.80
CA PRO A 304 10.00 14.08 8.25
C PRO A 304 10.12 14.22 6.71
N GLU A 305 11.28 13.89 6.13
CA GLU A 305 11.59 14.05 4.70
C GLU A 305 10.71 13.20 3.76
N PHE A 306 9.99 12.21 4.28
CA PHE A 306 9.06 11.38 3.51
C PHE A 306 7.70 12.04 3.26
N TRP A 307 7.46 13.18 3.90
CA TRP A 307 6.14 13.81 3.95
C TRP A 307 6.13 15.21 3.31
N TYR A 308 7.20 15.58 2.62
CA TYR A 308 7.28 16.78 1.79
C TYR A 308 8.33 16.60 0.68
N SER A 309 8.29 17.51 -0.30
CA SER A 309 9.21 17.50 -1.43
C SER A 309 10.65 17.80 -1.00
N THR A 310 11.57 16.88 -1.32
CA THR A 310 13.01 17.00 -1.04
C THR A 310 13.87 16.78 -2.29
N GLY A 311 13.25 16.53 -3.44
CA GLY A 311 13.93 16.12 -4.67
C GLY A 311 14.26 14.62 -4.73
N THR A 312 13.81 13.81 -3.76
CA THR A 312 14.08 12.36 -3.72
C THR A 312 12.77 11.58 -3.63
N ARG A 313 12.46 10.83 -4.69
CA ARG A 313 11.23 10.02 -4.83
C ARG A 313 9.96 10.80 -4.48
N ASP A 314 9.90 12.07 -4.84
CA ASP A 314 8.80 12.97 -4.46
C ASP A 314 7.46 12.56 -5.10
N GLU A 315 7.49 11.91 -6.26
CA GLU A 315 6.32 11.41 -6.99
C GLU A 315 5.56 10.29 -6.27
N ILE A 316 6.13 9.66 -5.24
CA ILE A 316 5.45 8.66 -4.41
C ILE A 316 5.11 9.16 -3.00
N LYS A 317 5.48 10.40 -2.67
CA LYS A 317 5.19 11.01 -1.37
C LYS A 317 3.77 11.53 -1.28
N THR A 318 3.17 12.00 -2.38
CA THR A 318 1.81 12.56 -2.41
C THR A 318 0.82 11.67 -1.65
N PRO A 319 -0.03 12.25 -0.78
CA PRO A 319 -1.03 11.49 -0.04
C PRO A 319 -1.99 10.78 -1.00
N ALA A 320 -2.32 9.54 -0.66
CA ALA A 320 -3.36 8.83 -1.38
C ALA A 320 -4.73 9.49 -1.16
N ASN A 321 -5.61 9.37 -2.14
CA ASN A 321 -7.01 9.79 -1.99
C ASN A 321 -7.68 9.03 -0.84
N VAL A 322 -8.57 9.72 -0.12
CA VAL A 322 -9.31 9.17 1.00
C VAL A 322 -10.68 8.73 0.51
N SER A 323 -11.02 7.45 0.64
CA SER A 323 -12.40 6.97 0.39
C SER A 323 -13.22 7.02 1.67
N VAL A 324 -14.44 7.52 1.54
CA VAL A 324 -15.43 7.55 2.61
C VAL A 324 -16.71 6.93 2.09
N SER A 325 -17.21 5.89 2.77
CA SER A 325 -18.54 5.34 2.54
C SER A 325 -19.42 5.70 3.74
N PHE A 326 -20.66 6.12 3.52
CA PHE A 326 -21.59 6.40 4.62
C PHE A 326 -22.13 5.11 5.29
N ASP A 327 -22.04 4.00 4.56
CA ASP A 327 -22.26 2.64 5.07
C ASP A 327 -21.21 1.69 4.50
N ALA A 328 -20.51 0.96 5.37
CA ALA A 328 -19.50 -0.02 5.01
C ALA A 328 -20.06 -1.17 4.17
N GLU A 329 -21.33 -1.52 4.33
CA GLU A 329 -21.98 -2.56 3.50
C GLU A 329 -22.15 -2.12 2.05
N ARG A 330 -22.17 -0.80 1.81
CA ARG A 330 -22.35 -0.19 0.49
C ARG A 330 -21.09 0.56 0.04
N SER A 331 -19.92 0.02 0.38
CA SER A 331 -18.61 0.63 0.17
C SER A 331 -18.43 1.24 -1.24
N VAL A 332 -17.90 2.47 -1.29
CA VAL A 332 -17.44 3.09 -2.55
C VAL A 332 -16.12 2.51 -3.06
N GLY A 333 -15.46 1.65 -2.28
CA GLY A 333 -14.22 0.97 -2.68
C GLY A 333 -12.97 1.83 -2.58
N SER A 334 -11.87 1.34 -3.15
CA SER A 334 -10.55 1.99 -3.09
C SER A 334 -10.54 3.23 -3.96
N ALA A 335 -9.98 4.32 -3.45
CA ALA A 335 -9.57 5.41 -4.31
C ALA A 335 -8.27 5.01 -5.03
N GLY A 336 -8.06 5.50 -6.25
CA GLY A 336 -6.80 5.30 -6.96
C GLY A 336 -5.60 5.87 -6.19
N PRO A 337 -4.36 5.47 -6.53
CA PRO A 337 -3.16 6.07 -5.94
C PRO A 337 -3.21 7.58 -6.16
N GLY A 338 -2.94 8.35 -5.11
CA GLY A 338 -2.99 9.81 -5.15
C GLY A 338 -2.13 10.35 -6.29
N GLY A 339 -2.78 10.95 -7.28
CA GLY A 339 -2.13 11.70 -8.34
C GLY A 339 -2.51 13.16 -8.21
N SER A 340 -1.59 14.06 -8.56
CA SER A 340 -1.86 15.49 -8.63
C SER A 340 -2.91 15.74 -9.73
N GLY A 341 -4.17 15.68 -9.37
CA GLY A 341 -5.28 16.01 -10.25
C GLY A 341 -5.23 17.49 -10.60
N GLY A 342 -4.94 17.80 -11.87
CA GLY A 342 -5.33 19.06 -12.46
C GLY A 342 -6.84 19.25 -12.33
N ASN A 343 -7.24 20.50 -12.05
CA ASN A 343 -8.59 21.04 -11.92
C ASN A 343 -9.79 20.11 -12.15
N GLY A 344 -10.61 19.99 -11.10
CA GLY A 344 -12.08 20.08 -11.17
C GLY A 344 -12.81 19.14 -12.12
N GLY A 345 -13.29 18.02 -11.59
CA GLY A 345 -14.29 17.18 -12.26
C GLY A 345 -15.08 16.37 -11.25
N ASN A 346 -16.29 16.85 -10.95
CA ASN A 346 -17.29 16.14 -10.14
C ASN A 346 -17.70 14.86 -10.88
N GLY A 347 -17.30 13.68 -10.39
CA GLY A 347 -17.63 12.39 -10.99
C GLY A 347 -18.70 11.66 -10.20
N SER A 348 -19.97 11.97 -10.46
CA SER A 348 -21.09 11.08 -10.14
C SER A 348 -21.07 9.89 -11.11
N GLY A 349 -21.36 8.69 -10.60
CA GLY A 349 -21.14 7.43 -11.30
C GLY A 349 -22.19 7.07 -12.36
N GLY A 350 -21.86 6.06 -13.17
CA GLY A 350 -22.84 5.21 -13.84
C GLY A 350 -22.48 4.76 -15.26
N GLY A 351 -22.44 3.45 -15.48
CA GLY A 351 -22.89 2.84 -16.74
C GLY A 351 -21.81 2.28 -17.68
N ALA A 352 -21.86 0.96 -17.86
CA ALA A 352 -21.12 0.21 -18.88
C ALA A 352 -21.52 0.61 -20.32
N GLY A 353 -20.58 0.51 -21.26
CA GLY A 353 -20.83 0.61 -22.69
C GLY A 353 -19.60 0.21 -23.51
N ALA A 354 -19.68 -0.93 -24.19
CA ALA A 354 -18.72 -1.41 -25.16
C ALA A 354 -18.81 -0.62 -26.49
N GLY A 355 -17.70 -0.48 -27.23
CA GLY A 355 -17.75 -0.10 -28.65
C GLY A 355 -16.53 0.63 -29.23
N THR A 356 -15.56 -0.15 -29.74
CA THR A 356 -14.86 0.02 -31.03
C THR A 356 -14.28 1.38 -31.50
N GLY A 357 -12.95 1.42 -31.67
CA GLY A 357 -12.33 1.45 -33.01
C GLY A 357 -11.84 2.78 -33.62
N GLY A 358 -10.51 2.87 -33.82
CA GLY A 358 -9.81 3.72 -34.81
C GLY A 358 -9.08 4.93 -34.21
N GLY A 359 -7.82 5.24 -34.47
CA GLY A 359 -6.79 4.68 -35.35
C GLY A 359 -5.70 5.76 -35.56
N GLY A 360 -4.42 5.40 -35.37
CA GLY A 360 -3.27 6.06 -35.99
C GLY A 360 -2.55 7.17 -35.21
N THR A 361 -1.36 6.88 -34.69
CA THR A 361 -0.08 7.41 -35.23
C THR A 361 1.12 6.72 -34.56
N ALA A 362 2.19 6.58 -35.35
CA ALA A 362 3.22 5.56 -35.25
C ALA A 362 4.37 5.84 -34.26
N ALA A 363 4.97 4.76 -33.74
CA ALA A 363 6.30 4.74 -33.12
C ALA A 363 7.19 3.69 -33.84
N PRO A 364 8.49 3.96 -34.09
CA PRO A 364 9.38 3.08 -34.86
C PRO A 364 9.88 1.87 -34.06
N PRO A 365 10.33 0.76 -34.71
CA PRO A 365 10.55 -0.52 -34.06
C PRO A 365 11.92 -0.62 -33.38
N ALA A 366 11.94 -1.18 -32.15
CA ALA A 366 13.14 -1.62 -31.46
C ALA A 366 13.44 -3.10 -31.80
N ALA A 367 14.71 -3.39 -32.08
CA ALA A 367 15.23 -4.67 -32.52
C ALA A 367 15.18 -5.77 -31.44
N ALA A 368 14.90 -7.01 -31.86
CA ALA A 368 14.88 -8.20 -31.03
C ALA A 368 16.28 -8.82 -30.87
N PRO A 369 16.67 -9.33 -29.68
CA PRO A 369 17.87 -10.14 -29.50
C PRO A 369 17.61 -11.64 -29.74
N PRO A 370 18.63 -12.43 -30.17
CA PRO A 370 18.49 -13.85 -30.53
C PRO A 370 18.45 -14.80 -29.31
N PRO A 371 17.94 -16.03 -29.47
CA PRO A 371 17.74 -16.99 -28.38
C PRO A 371 19.03 -17.75 -28.02
N GLY A 372 19.38 -17.73 -26.72
CA GLY A 372 20.48 -18.51 -26.15
C GLY A 372 20.02 -19.88 -25.64
N THR A 373 20.73 -20.90 -26.10
CA THR A 373 20.61 -22.34 -25.84
C THR A 373 20.84 -22.77 -24.38
N ALA A 374 20.02 -23.70 -23.89
CA ALA A 374 20.20 -24.41 -22.61
C ALA A 374 21.27 -25.52 -22.71
N PRO A 375 22.06 -25.80 -21.64
CA PRO A 375 22.86 -27.02 -21.54
C PRO A 375 22.14 -28.15 -20.77
N PRO A 376 22.58 -29.41 -20.95
CA PRO A 376 21.83 -30.61 -20.59
C PRO A 376 22.05 -31.09 -19.16
N GLY A 377 21.08 -31.87 -18.67
CA GLY A 377 21.16 -32.58 -17.39
C GLY A 377 22.14 -33.75 -17.40
N ALA A 378 22.66 -34.06 -16.21
CA ALA A 378 23.29 -35.32 -15.87
C ALA A 378 22.75 -35.79 -14.52
N ALA A 379 22.41 -37.08 -14.47
CA ALA A 379 21.83 -37.77 -13.33
C ALA A 379 22.87 -38.66 -12.63
N GLY A 380 22.62 -38.92 -11.33
CA GLY A 380 23.20 -40.02 -10.52
C GLY A 380 24.50 -39.65 -9.79
N SER A 381 24.79 -40.09 -8.56
CA SER A 381 24.10 -40.95 -7.59
C SER A 381 24.99 -41.08 -6.34
N GLY A 382 24.40 -41.02 -5.14
CA GLY A 382 24.75 -41.80 -3.92
C GLY A 382 26.11 -41.64 -3.22
N GLY A 383 26.08 -41.49 -1.88
CA GLY A 383 27.23 -41.78 -1.01
C GLY A 383 27.18 -41.11 0.37
N ASP A 384 26.99 -41.94 1.40
CA ASP A 384 26.80 -41.65 2.83
C ASP A 384 28.02 -41.18 3.64
N ALA A 385 27.68 -40.64 4.83
CA ALA A 385 28.34 -40.75 6.15
C ALA A 385 29.60 -39.94 6.50
N GLY A 386 29.60 -39.39 7.74
CA GLY A 386 30.83 -39.13 8.49
C GLY A 386 30.76 -38.06 9.57
N ALA A 387 30.75 -38.49 10.84
CA ALA A 387 30.55 -37.69 12.05
C ALA A 387 31.74 -36.80 12.51
N GLY A 388 31.41 -35.83 13.37
CA GLY A 388 32.01 -35.74 14.72
C GLY A 388 32.99 -34.61 14.99
N GLY A 389 32.79 -33.90 16.11
CA GLY A 389 33.88 -33.19 16.81
C GLY A 389 33.48 -31.93 17.57
N SER A 390 33.04 -32.07 18.82
CA SER A 390 33.02 -30.99 19.81
C SER A 390 34.42 -30.65 20.31
N ALA A 391 34.70 -29.38 20.57
CA ALA A 391 35.62 -28.96 21.64
C ALA A 391 35.29 -27.54 22.13
N ARG A 392 35.03 -27.43 23.44
CA ARG A 392 35.09 -26.20 24.24
C ARG A 392 36.48 -26.07 24.85
N THR A 393 36.91 -24.83 25.12
CA THR A 393 37.77 -24.29 26.20
C THR A 393 38.31 -22.95 25.68
N GLY A 394 38.54 -21.88 26.44
CA GLY A 394 38.48 -21.55 27.84
C GLY A 394 38.86 -20.06 27.95
N THR A 395 38.34 -19.38 28.96
CA THR A 395 38.51 -17.95 29.26
C THR A 395 39.91 -17.62 29.78
N ASP A 396 40.44 -16.45 29.42
CA ASP A 396 41.38 -15.69 30.26
C ASP A 396 41.17 -14.16 30.04
N PRO A 397 41.11 -13.33 31.10
CA PRO A 397 40.91 -11.88 31.00
C PRO A 397 42.20 -11.12 31.34
N ASP A 398 42.82 -10.46 30.34
CA ASP A 398 43.60 -9.21 30.49
C ASP A 398 44.39 -8.90 29.21
N ALA A 399 43.85 -8.02 28.35
CA ALA A 399 44.57 -7.16 27.38
C ALA A 399 43.57 -6.32 26.53
N PRO A 400 43.98 -5.14 26.01
CA PRO A 400 43.11 -3.96 25.86
C PRO A 400 42.19 -3.98 24.63
N ALA A 401 41.03 -3.33 24.79
CA ALA A 401 40.02 -3.11 23.76
C ALA A 401 40.60 -2.40 22.54
N SER A 402 40.86 -3.18 21.50
CA SER A 402 41.22 -2.71 20.17
C SER A 402 40.00 -2.91 19.27
N PHE A 403 39.51 -1.82 18.69
CA PHE A 403 38.39 -1.79 17.75
C PHE A 403 38.65 -2.77 16.58
N LEU A 404 37.75 -3.75 16.39
CA LEU A 404 37.66 -4.53 15.16
C LEU A 404 36.52 -4.00 14.29
N PRO A 405 36.72 -3.79 12.98
CA PRO A 405 35.64 -3.47 12.07
C PRO A 405 34.73 -4.70 11.91
N VAL A 406 33.46 -4.57 12.31
CA VAL A 406 32.40 -5.53 12.00
C VAL A 406 32.02 -5.37 10.52
N ALA A 407 32.89 -5.87 9.67
CA ALA A 407 32.64 -6.10 8.25
C ALA A 407 33.30 -7.44 7.85
N ALA A 408 33.04 -8.49 8.62
CA ALA A 408 33.48 -9.85 8.28
C ALA A 408 32.57 -10.97 8.82
N ALA A 409 31.44 -10.65 9.47
CA ALA A 409 30.56 -11.67 10.05
C ALA A 409 29.42 -12.15 9.12
N THR A 410 29.30 -11.62 7.89
CA THR A 410 28.25 -12.04 6.94
C THR A 410 28.77 -12.79 5.71
N LEU A 411 30.08 -13.04 5.59
CA LEU A 411 30.66 -13.82 4.49
C LEU A 411 30.81 -15.32 4.81
N GLY A 412 30.66 -15.73 6.07
CA GLY A 412 30.75 -17.14 6.48
C GLY A 412 29.44 -17.93 6.42
N ALA A 413 28.30 -17.27 6.15
CA ALA A 413 26.97 -17.89 6.14
C ALA A 413 26.31 -17.93 4.75
N ALA A 414 26.99 -17.46 3.71
CA ALA A 414 26.63 -17.67 2.33
C ALA A 414 27.50 -18.81 1.78
N GLY A 415 26.87 -19.89 1.30
CA GLY A 415 27.59 -20.98 0.64
C GLY A 415 28.47 -20.44 -0.50
N ALA A 416 29.58 -21.14 -0.76
CA ALA A 416 30.63 -20.77 -1.71
C ALA A 416 30.18 -20.63 -3.19
N ASP A 417 28.88 -20.66 -3.48
CA ASP A 417 28.29 -20.64 -4.82
C ASP A 417 27.77 -19.27 -5.30
N LEU A 418 27.93 -18.20 -4.50
CA LEU A 418 27.50 -16.84 -4.91
C LEU A 418 28.60 -16.01 -5.59
N ILE A 419 29.84 -16.52 -5.67
CA ILE A 419 30.92 -15.90 -6.43
C ILE A 419 31.08 -16.69 -7.72
N PRO A 420 30.80 -16.12 -8.91
CA PRO A 420 31.13 -16.77 -10.17
C PRO A 420 32.62 -17.16 -10.19
N ASP A 421 32.95 -18.39 -10.59
CA ASP A 421 34.29 -19.01 -10.57
C ASP A 421 35.43 -18.25 -11.30
N GLY A 422 35.21 -17.02 -11.75
CA GLY A 422 36.23 -16.13 -12.32
C GLY A 422 36.66 -14.96 -11.43
N LEU A 423 35.95 -14.67 -10.33
CA LEU A 423 36.19 -13.48 -9.49
C LEU A 423 37.05 -13.75 -8.25
N LEU A 424 37.44 -15.00 -8.00
CA LEU A 424 38.40 -15.33 -6.97
C LEU A 424 39.81 -14.81 -7.34
N PRO A 425 40.64 -14.39 -6.36
CA PRO A 425 41.94 -13.74 -6.62
C PRO A 425 42.90 -14.56 -7.49
N ASP A 426 42.74 -15.89 -7.47
CA ASP A 426 43.60 -16.84 -8.16
C ASP A 426 43.20 -17.04 -9.65
N GLY A 427 42.05 -16.51 -10.06
CA GLY A 427 41.59 -16.54 -11.45
C GLY A 427 42.21 -15.41 -12.30
N PRO A 428 42.39 -15.61 -13.62
CA PRO A 428 42.94 -14.58 -14.51
C PRO A 428 42.08 -13.30 -14.59
N ALA A 429 40.77 -13.39 -14.31
CA ALA A 429 39.89 -12.22 -14.20
C ALA A 429 39.99 -11.52 -12.82
N GLY A 430 40.05 -12.28 -11.72
CA GLY A 430 40.32 -11.73 -10.38
C GLY A 430 41.66 -11.00 -10.30
N ARG A 431 42.72 -11.56 -10.90
CA ARG A 431 44.04 -10.91 -10.97
C ARG A 431 44.02 -9.62 -11.80
N ARG A 432 43.25 -9.56 -12.89
CA ARG A 432 43.07 -8.32 -13.67
C ARG A 432 42.29 -7.26 -12.88
N LEU A 433 41.25 -7.67 -12.15
CA LEU A 433 40.49 -6.75 -11.31
C LEU A 433 41.36 -6.18 -10.19
N ALA A 434 42.13 -7.02 -9.50
CA ALA A 434 43.06 -6.58 -8.46
C ALA A 434 44.12 -5.59 -9.00
N VAL A 435 44.68 -5.85 -10.18
CA VAL A 435 45.63 -4.93 -10.84
C VAL A 435 44.95 -3.61 -11.20
N LEU A 436 43.73 -3.63 -11.75
CA LEU A 436 42.98 -2.41 -12.08
C LEU A 436 42.67 -1.58 -10.83
N THR A 437 42.24 -2.22 -9.74
CA THR A 437 41.99 -1.54 -8.46
C THR A 437 43.26 -0.92 -7.90
N ALA A 438 44.40 -1.64 -7.95
CA ALA A 438 45.69 -1.11 -7.51
C ALA A 438 46.13 0.10 -8.35
N VAL A 439 45.98 0.02 -9.69
CA VAL A 439 46.30 1.13 -10.60
C VAL A 439 45.42 2.35 -10.30
N LEU A 440 44.13 2.14 -10.04
CA LEU A 440 43.19 3.22 -9.75
C LEU A 440 43.50 3.92 -8.41
N LEU A 441 43.90 3.15 -7.39
CA LEU A 441 44.33 3.69 -6.09
C LEU A 441 45.63 4.48 -6.20
N VAL A 442 46.59 4.01 -7.00
CA VAL A 442 47.83 4.76 -7.27
C VAL A 442 47.52 6.05 -8.04
N ALA A 443 46.67 5.98 -9.07
CA ALA A 443 46.26 7.17 -9.83
C ALA A 443 45.54 8.21 -8.94
N ALA A 444 44.64 7.77 -8.06
CA ALA A 444 43.97 8.66 -7.10
C ALA A 444 44.96 9.29 -6.11
N SER A 445 45.94 8.52 -5.62
CA SER A 445 46.97 9.02 -4.71
C SER A 445 47.88 10.06 -5.38
N VAL A 446 48.28 9.83 -6.64
CA VAL A 446 49.06 10.77 -7.44
C VAL A 446 48.24 12.03 -7.75
N ALA A 447 46.94 11.90 -8.02
CA ALA A 447 46.07 13.06 -8.24
C ALA A 447 45.96 13.94 -6.98
N ILE A 448 45.76 13.33 -5.81
CA ILE A 448 45.71 14.06 -4.53
C ILE A 448 47.03 14.79 -4.26
N LEU A 449 48.17 14.13 -4.48
CA LEU A 449 49.48 14.78 -4.35
C LEU A 449 49.68 15.90 -5.37
N GLY A 450 49.24 15.72 -6.61
CA GLY A 450 49.28 16.74 -7.66
C GLY A 450 48.45 17.97 -7.32
N PHE A 451 47.27 17.81 -6.73
CA PHE A 451 46.47 18.94 -6.24
C PHE A 451 47.09 19.62 -5.01
N ARG A 452 47.72 18.88 -4.09
CA ARG A 452 48.39 19.45 -2.91
C ARG A 452 49.68 20.19 -3.26
N GLN A 453 50.45 19.70 -4.23
CA GLN A 453 51.70 20.31 -4.69
C GLN A 453 51.48 21.38 -5.78
N GLY A 454 50.22 21.63 -6.17
CA GLY A 454 49.86 22.64 -7.18
C GLY A 454 50.22 22.27 -8.62
N TRP A 455 50.57 21.00 -8.89
CA TRP A 455 50.87 20.48 -10.23
C TRP A 455 49.61 20.20 -11.04
N LEU A 456 48.47 20.00 -10.36
CA LEU A 456 47.15 19.85 -10.98
C LEU A 456 46.26 21.00 -10.53
N VAL A 457 45.58 21.63 -11.50
CA VAL A 457 44.62 22.73 -11.27
C VAL A 457 43.28 22.33 -11.86
N LEU A 458 42.21 22.43 -11.06
CA LEU A 458 40.85 22.17 -11.53
C LEU A 458 40.45 23.25 -12.55
N PRO A 459 39.94 22.88 -13.73
CA PRO A 459 39.69 23.80 -14.85
C PRO A 459 38.57 24.83 -14.60
N PHE A 460 37.96 24.86 -13.41
CA PHE A 460 36.79 25.69 -13.10
C PHE A 460 37.04 26.81 -12.08
N ARG A 461 38.28 27.01 -11.60
CA ARG A 461 38.61 28.22 -10.82
C ARG A 461 38.90 29.39 -11.76
N ARG A 462 37.86 30.15 -12.12
CA ARG A 462 38.05 31.54 -12.56
C ARG A 462 38.71 32.32 -11.41
N ARG A 463 39.77 33.07 -11.74
CA ARG A 463 40.35 34.08 -10.85
C ARG A 463 39.43 35.28 -10.89
N ASP A 464 38.71 35.53 -9.82
CA ASP A 464 38.06 36.81 -9.61
C ASP A 464 39.09 37.75 -8.96
N SER A 465 39.44 38.78 -9.71
CA SER A 465 40.02 40.04 -9.23
C SER A 465 39.02 40.80 -8.37
#